data_AF-A0A2E1WU11-F1
#
_entry.id   AF-A0A2E1WU11-F1
#
_cell.length_a   1.000
_cell.length_b   1.000
_cell.length_c   1.000
_cell.angle_alpha   90.00
_cell.angle_beta   90.00
_cell.angle_gamma   90.00
#
_symmetry.space_group_name_H-M   'P 1'
#
loop_
_entity.id
_entity.type
_entity.pdbx_description
1 polymer ?
#
loop_
_entity_poly.entity_id
_entity_poly.type
_entity_poly.pdbx_seq_one_letter_code
_entity_poly.pdbx_strand_id
1 'polypeptide(L)'
;MIRKRWLLVSLTLAVSASGRAIAGQERNVYWGDTHVHTSYSNDAYGFGNVTVDPETAYRFAKGLPVVHPGLGNRVRLDRPLDFLVVADHSPVGRGAPIEGARNTPEFREAACRANC
;
A
#
# COMPACT_ATOMS: atom_id res chain seq x y z
N MET A 1 -23.68 87.85 11.49
CA MET A 1 -23.21 86.87 10.48
C MET A 1 -22.47 85.73 11.19
N ILE A 2 -23.16 84.64 11.52
CA ILE A 2 -22.63 83.51 12.31
C ILE A 2 -22.21 82.41 11.33
N ARG A 3 -20.90 82.16 11.19
CA ARG A 3 -20.37 81.05 10.38
C ARG A 3 -20.31 79.78 11.22
N LYS A 4 -21.25 78.85 11.00
CA LYS A 4 -21.28 77.51 11.60
C LYS A 4 -20.11 76.68 11.03
N ARG A 5 -19.08 76.39 11.85
CA ARG A 5 -18.02 75.44 11.52
C ARG A 5 -18.51 74.03 11.85
N TRP A 6 -18.86 73.29 10.81
CA TRP A 6 -19.18 71.86 10.90
C TRP A 6 -17.85 71.10 11.00
N LEU A 7 -17.54 70.56 12.17
CA LEU A 7 -16.45 69.58 12.34
C LEU A 7 -17.00 68.20 11.98
N LEU A 8 -16.69 67.75 10.76
CA LEU A 8 -16.89 66.35 10.38
C LEU A 8 -15.73 65.53 10.95
N VAL A 9 -15.99 64.80 12.03
CA VAL A 9 -15.09 63.77 12.55
C VAL A 9 -15.19 62.58 11.60
N SER A 10 -14.17 62.38 10.78
CA SER A 10 -14.04 61.17 9.95
C SER A 10 -13.61 60.00 10.84
N LEU A 11 -14.54 59.11 11.14
CA LEU A 11 -14.28 57.84 11.80
C LEU A 11 -13.80 56.82 10.75
N THR A 12 -12.48 56.69 10.59
CA THR A 12 -11.90 55.67 9.73
C THR A 12 -11.94 54.31 10.42
N LEU A 13 -12.86 53.44 10.00
CA LEU A 13 -12.94 52.05 10.41
C LEU A 13 -11.84 51.24 9.69
N ALA A 14 -10.77 50.88 10.40
CA ALA A 14 -9.72 50.01 9.86
C ALA A 14 -10.24 48.56 9.81
N VAL A 15 -10.69 48.12 8.64
CA VAL A 15 -11.00 46.71 8.39
C VAL A 15 -9.69 45.95 8.30
N SER A 16 -9.36 45.18 9.34
CA SER A 16 -8.24 44.24 9.31
C SER A 16 -8.67 43.03 8.47
N ALA A 17 -8.08 42.88 7.28
CA ALA A 17 -8.25 41.68 6.48
C ALA A 17 -7.46 40.52 7.11
N SER A 18 -8.14 39.66 7.86
CA SER A 18 -7.57 38.39 8.32
C SER A 18 -7.47 37.44 7.14
N GLY A 19 -6.31 37.45 6.46
CA GLY A 19 -5.98 36.42 5.48
C GLY A 19 -5.83 35.08 6.18
N ARG A 20 -6.77 34.15 5.97
CA ARG A 20 -6.53 32.74 6.29
C ARG A 20 -5.43 32.24 5.37
N ALA A 21 -4.29 31.85 5.94
CA ALA A 21 -3.34 31.03 5.22
C ALA A 21 -4.08 29.78 4.75
N ILE A 22 -4.15 29.58 3.43
CA ILE A 22 -4.49 28.27 2.88
C ILE A 22 -3.28 27.42 3.24
N ALA A 23 -3.34 26.73 4.38
CA ALA A 23 -2.41 25.66 4.66
C ALA A 23 -2.50 24.71 3.45
N GLY A 24 -1.39 24.56 2.74
CA GLY A 24 -1.33 23.67 1.59
C GLY A 24 -1.84 22.29 2.03
N GLN A 25 -2.65 21.65 1.18
CA GLN A 25 -3.20 20.32 1.45
C GLN A 25 -2.12 19.41 2.07
N GLU A 26 -2.41 18.87 3.26
CA GLU A 26 -1.50 17.98 4.00
C GLU A 26 -1.00 16.89 3.05
N ARG A 27 0.32 16.88 2.79
CA ARG A 27 0.97 15.89 1.92
C ARG A 27 1.64 14.87 2.80
N ASN A 28 1.01 13.72 2.94
CA ASN A 28 1.60 12.57 3.62
C ASN A 28 2.51 11.82 2.65
N VAL A 29 3.72 11.48 3.09
CA VAL A 29 4.62 10.59 2.36
C VAL A 29 4.33 9.16 2.82
N TYR A 30 4.02 8.29 1.87
CA TYR A 30 3.81 6.85 2.11
C TYR A 30 4.86 6.04 1.37
N TRP A 31 5.24 4.92 1.96
CA TRP A 31 6.22 3.99 1.44
C TRP A 31 5.61 2.61 1.29
N GLY A 32 5.70 2.04 0.10
CA GLY A 32 5.15 0.74 -0.19
C GLY A 32 5.68 0.18 -1.50
N ASP A 33 5.53 -1.13 -1.66
CA ASP A 33 5.87 -1.81 -2.90
C ASP A 33 4.68 -1.77 -3.85
N THR A 34 4.94 -1.33 -5.07
CA THR A 34 3.91 -1.13 -6.10
C THR A 34 3.74 -2.32 -7.05
N HIS A 35 4.60 -3.33 -6.95
CA HIS A 35 4.63 -4.45 -7.89
C HIS A 35 5.21 -5.70 -7.24
N VAL A 36 4.38 -6.45 -6.51
CA VAL A 36 4.78 -7.70 -5.87
C VAL A 36 4.05 -8.87 -6.50
N HIS A 37 4.82 -9.89 -6.88
CA HIS A 37 4.30 -11.17 -7.36
C HIS A 37 4.24 -12.15 -6.18
N THR A 38 3.21 -12.97 -6.18
CA THR A 38 3.00 -14.05 -5.22
C THR A 38 3.06 -15.37 -5.94
N SER A 39 2.94 -16.49 -5.20
CA SER A 39 2.83 -17.84 -5.77
C SER A 39 1.65 -18.02 -6.74
N TYR A 40 0.81 -16.99 -6.89
CA TYR A 40 -0.34 -16.94 -7.78
C TYR A 40 0.06 -16.47 -9.18
N SER A 41 1.21 -15.82 -9.32
CA SER A 41 1.76 -15.46 -10.62
C SER A 41 2.52 -16.63 -11.25
N ASN A 42 2.42 -16.75 -12.57
CA ASN A 42 3.03 -17.82 -13.34
C ASN A 42 4.57 -17.84 -13.26
N ASP A 43 5.19 -16.65 -13.21
CA ASP A 43 6.62 -16.47 -13.11
C ASP A 43 7.14 -16.85 -11.72
N ALA A 44 6.54 -16.31 -10.66
CA ALA A 44 6.90 -16.65 -9.28
C ALA A 44 6.74 -18.16 -9.02
N TYR A 45 5.64 -18.75 -9.45
CA TYR A 45 5.43 -20.20 -9.38
C TYR A 45 6.46 -20.97 -10.22
N GLY A 46 6.71 -20.51 -11.46
CA GLY A 46 7.68 -21.11 -12.38
C GLY A 46 9.12 -21.08 -11.87
N PHE A 47 9.45 -20.10 -11.04
CA PHE A 47 10.75 -19.99 -10.34
C PHE A 47 10.77 -20.67 -8.96
N GLY A 48 9.77 -21.50 -8.64
CA GLY A 48 9.75 -22.35 -7.45
C GLY A 48 9.13 -21.73 -6.20
N ASN A 49 8.57 -20.52 -6.29
CA ASN A 49 7.80 -19.94 -5.20
C ASN A 49 6.37 -20.49 -5.20
N VAL A 50 6.16 -21.60 -4.49
CA VAL A 50 4.85 -22.28 -4.40
C VAL A 50 4.11 -22.03 -3.08
N THR A 51 4.72 -21.32 -2.14
CA THR A 51 4.21 -21.18 -0.76
C THR A 51 3.92 -19.75 -0.32
N VAL A 52 4.49 -18.73 -0.97
CA VAL A 52 4.23 -17.32 -0.59
C VAL A 52 2.99 -16.81 -1.32
N ASP A 53 1.83 -17.00 -0.70
CA ASP A 53 0.54 -16.47 -1.16
C ASP A 53 0.37 -14.96 -0.83
N PRO A 54 -0.69 -14.28 -1.35
CA PRO A 54 -0.95 -12.87 -1.05
C PRO A 54 -1.10 -12.57 0.44
N GLU A 55 -1.66 -13.48 1.23
CA GLU A 55 -1.77 -13.31 2.68
C GLU A 55 -0.37 -13.30 3.33
N THR A 56 0.52 -14.21 2.93
CA THR A 56 1.90 -14.25 3.40
C THR A 56 2.64 -12.97 2.99
N ALA A 57 2.48 -12.50 1.75
CA ALA A 57 3.04 -11.23 1.29
C ALA A 57 2.51 -10.04 2.11
N TYR A 58 1.21 -10.00 2.38
CA TYR A 58 0.58 -8.97 3.21
C TYR A 58 1.09 -9.00 4.67
N ARG A 59 1.24 -10.18 5.26
CA ARG A 59 1.83 -10.34 6.59
C ARG A 59 3.27 -9.83 6.64
N PHE A 60 4.07 -10.17 5.64
CA PHE A 60 5.44 -9.69 5.53
C PHE A 60 5.50 -8.16 5.41
N ALA A 61 4.63 -7.56 4.57
CA ALA A 61 4.51 -6.12 4.44
C ALA A 61 4.10 -5.42 5.76
N LYS A 62 3.28 -6.07 6.59
CA LYS A 62 2.97 -5.61 7.96
C LYS A 62 4.12 -5.75 8.97
N GLY A 63 5.29 -6.26 8.54
CA GLY A 63 6.44 -6.52 9.40
C GLY A 63 6.32 -7.80 10.25
N LEU A 64 5.33 -8.66 9.95
CA LEU A 64 5.23 -9.96 10.63
C LEU A 64 6.27 -10.93 10.06
N PRO A 65 6.90 -11.76 10.90
CA PRO A 65 7.84 -12.76 10.40
C PRO A 65 7.12 -13.82 9.56
N VAL A 66 7.69 -14.12 8.39
CA VAL A 66 7.24 -15.18 7.48
C VAL A 66 8.39 -16.15 7.19
N VAL A 67 8.09 -17.36 6.75
CA VAL A 67 9.11 -18.34 6.37
C VAL A 67 9.58 -18.04 4.95
N HIS A 68 10.89 -17.91 4.75
CA HIS A 68 11.46 -17.73 3.43
C HIS A 68 11.40 -19.07 2.66
N PRO A 69 10.76 -19.14 1.48
CA PRO A 69 10.49 -20.40 0.78
C PRO A 69 11.76 -21.17 0.40
N GLY A 70 12.84 -20.48 0.03
CA GLY A 70 14.10 -21.12 -0.36
C GLY A 70 15.11 -21.35 0.76
N LEU A 71 14.94 -20.73 1.93
CA LEU A 71 15.92 -20.77 3.02
C LEU A 71 15.39 -21.46 4.28
N GLY A 72 14.06 -21.58 4.43
CA GLY A 72 13.40 -22.19 5.58
C GLY A 72 13.46 -21.40 6.89
N ASN A 73 14.29 -20.36 6.96
CA ASN A 73 14.36 -19.46 8.11
C ASN A 73 13.22 -18.41 8.09
N ARG A 74 12.99 -17.77 9.23
CA ARG A 74 12.04 -16.65 9.34
C ARG A 74 12.70 -15.34 8.94
N VAL A 75 12.03 -14.58 8.08
CA VAL A 75 12.43 -13.24 7.63
C VAL A 75 11.33 -12.23 7.94
N ARG A 76 11.70 -10.98 8.17
CA ARG A 76 10.77 -9.85 8.38
C ARG A 76 11.37 -8.57 7.83
N LEU A 77 10.53 -7.60 7.49
CA LEU A 77 10.97 -6.24 7.22
C LEU A 77 11.41 -5.55 8.51
N ASP A 78 12.40 -4.67 8.40
CA ASP A 78 12.87 -3.85 9.52
C ASP A 78 11.85 -2.75 9.88
N ARG A 79 11.08 -2.32 8.89
CA ARG A 79 9.95 -1.38 9.01
C ARG A 79 8.76 -1.88 8.19
N PRO A 80 7.53 -1.87 8.74
CA PRO A 80 6.33 -2.15 7.96
C PRO A 80 6.15 -1.19 6.80
N LEU A 81 5.49 -1.64 5.74
CA LEU A 81 5.06 -0.80 4.62
C LEU A 81 3.73 -0.13 4.92
N ASP A 82 3.54 1.08 4.39
CA ASP A 82 2.27 1.80 4.46
C ASP A 82 1.23 1.21 3.50
N PHE A 83 1.70 0.63 2.38
CA PHE A 83 0.86 -0.08 1.43
C PHE A 83 1.64 -1.19 0.71
N LEU A 84 0.90 -2.15 0.15
CA LEU A 84 1.40 -3.22 -0.70
C LEU A 84 0.46 -3.38 -1.89
N VAL A 85 1.03 -3.50 -3.09
CA VAL A 85 0.28 -3.87 -4.30
C VAL A 85 0.71 -5.27 -4.75
N VAL A 86 -0.22 -6.21 -4.70
CA VAL A 86 -0.06 -7.52 -5.33
C VAL A 86 -0.45 -7.38 -6.80
N ALA A 87 0.52 -7.63 -7.68
CA ALA A 87 0.44 -7.36 -9.11
C ALA A 87 0.77 -8.61 -9.94
N ASP A 88 0.14 -9.74 -9.60
CA ASP A 88 0.34 -11.00 -10.32
C ASP A 88 -0.01 -10.89 -11.81
N HIS A 89 0.66 -11.67 -12.65
CA HIS A 89 0.32 -11.75 -14.06
C HIS A 89 -1.12 -12.21 -14.28
N SER A 90 -1.76 -11.67 -15.33
CA SER A 90 -3.01 -12.25 -15.84
C SER A 90 -2.81 -13.73 -16.18
N PRO A 91 -3.81 -14.61 -15.96
CA PRO A 91 -3.68 -16.02 -16.30
C PRO A 91 -3.27 -16.22 -17.76
N VAL A 92 -2.08 -16.77 -17.98
CA VAL A 92 -1.58 -17.13 -19.32
C VAL A 92 -1.04 -18.56 -19.30
N GLY A 93 -1.71 -19.48 -20.00
CA GLY A 93 -1.27 -20.88 -20.16
C GLY A 93 -1.31 -21.73 -18.87
N ARG A 94 -0.60 -22.87 -18.87
CA ARG A 94 -0.43 -23.75 -17.69
C ARG A 94 0.58 -23.12 -16.73
N GLY A 95 0.14 -22.22 -15.85
CA GLY A 95 1.00 -21.62 -14.84
C GLY A 95 0.18 -20.93 -13.77
N ALA A 96 0.35 -21.38 -12.52
CA ALA A 96 -0.44 -21.07 -11.33
C ALA A 96 -1.95 -21.46 -11.44
N PRO A 97 -2.43 -22.44 -10.65
CA PRO A 97 -3.87 -22.69 -10.57
C PRO A 97 -4.57 -21.47 -9.99
N ILE A 98 -5.65 -21.05 -10.66
CA ILE A 98 -6.58 -20.03 -10.17
C ILE A 98 -7.03 -20.38 -8.74
N GLU A 99 -7.33 -19.38 -7.90
CA GLU A 99 -7.73 -19.52 -6.49
C GLU A 99 -8.61 -20.76 -6.21
N GLY A 100 -9.63 -20.98 -7.04
CA GLY A 100 -10.59 -22.09 -6.88
C GLY A 100 -10.01 -23.49 -7.12
N ALA A 101 -8.92 -23.63 -7.88
CA ALA A 101 -8.25 -24.89 -8.17
C ALA A 101 -7.15 -25.26 -7.15
N ARG A 102 -6.87 -24.40 -6.16
CA ARG A 102 -5.83 -24.65 -5.13
C ARG A 102 -6.33 -25.28 -3.85
N ASN A 103 -7.64 -25.24 -3.61
CA ASN A 103 -8.27 -25.96 -2.51
C ASN A 103 -8.46 -27.46 -2.83
N THR A 104 -8.04 -27.89 -4.02
CA THR A 104 -8.15 -29.28 -4.43
C THR A 104 -7.05 -30.12 -3.77
N PRO A 105 -7.34 -31.37 -3.38
CA PRO A 105 -6.33 -32.29 -2.87
C PRO A 105 -5.14 -32.45 -3.81
N GLU A 106 -5.38 -32.44 -5.13
CA GLU A 106 -4.36 -32.62 -6.16
C GLU A 106 -3.32 -31.48 -6.14
N PHE A 107 -3.76 -30.23 -5.94
CA PHE A 107 -2.82 -29.11 -5.84
C PHE A 107 -2.03 -29.15 -4.54
N ARG A 108 -2.69 -29.46 -3.42
CA ARG A 108 -2.03 -29.55 -2.10
C ARG A 108 -0.98 -30.64 -2.06
N GLU A 109 -1.23 -31.77 -2.72
CA GLU A 109 -0.30 -32.88 -2.81
C GLU A 109 0.89 -32.58 -3.74
N ALA A 110 0.64 -31.90 -4.86
CA ALA A 110 1.71 -31.43 -5.75
C ALA A 110 2.63 -30.39 -5.08
N ALA A 111 2.05 -29.47 -4.29
CA ALA A 111 2.80 -28.49 -3.51
C ALA A 111 3.67 -29.14 -2.42
N CYS A 112 3.17 -30.20 -1.76
CA CYS A 112 3.99 -30.96 -0.82
C CYS A 112 5.10 -31.71 -1.56
N ARG A 113 4.86 -32.46 -2.65
CA ARG A 113 5.95 -33.18 -3.35
C ARG A 113 7.09 -32.31 -3.89
N ALA A 114 6.88 -31.02 -4.04
CA ALA A 114 7.93 -30.10 -4.46
C ALA A 114 8.87 -29.66 -3.31
N ASN A 115 8.42 -29.75 -2.06
CA ASN A 115 9.11 -29.19 -0.88
C ASN A 115 9.01 -30.06 0.40
N CYS A 116 8.44 -31.25 0.25
CA CYS A 116 8.56 -32.46 1.05
C CYS A 116 9.43 -33.41 0.19
#